data_AF-A0ABD3Q0F8-F1
#
_entry.id   AF-A0ABD3Q0F8-F1
#
_cell.length_a   1.000
_cell.length_b   1.000
_cell.length_c   1.000
_cell.angle_alpha   90.00
_cell.angle_beta   90.00
_cell.angle_gamma   90.00
#
_symmetry.space_group_name_H-M   'P 1'
#
loop_
_entity.id
_entity.type
_entity.pdbx_description
1 polymer ?
#
loop_
_entity_poly.entity_id
_entity_poly.type
_entity_poly.pdbx_seq_one_letter_code
_entity_poly.pdbx_strand_id
1 'polypeptide(L)'
;MAEVFAARWVKCLDKSMSIWTNRWTCPGWVFRPRKPWPFGNEYHSACCALCGLMFSIELVEGKDRPAQLRNQKYDAYGKTAGLLLRMLETYFASGRYAVLDSGFCVLKAILALMTVGGLFAGALIKKRRYWPLLVPGPAMDDRFATKAVGEVEAIQGFDVASNTPYFFWCMKESDYVMRIMATGGSLITDDTCKIAHRGVGANRVSFPYMKPYDWHFRYRHSVDDHNNLHHSLPSIEGSWTTDQWALCVFQFLLAISEVNCYLAFKYFVWDETVPTLVEFRRYLAWALINNPLISAVDEEDFEPETFNEGVHDIATAPNHASGYRNRSWVCEAQQRHQQYHCKWQGCSVRTRNYCTCTPGYWLCPSHIVKHAMMEVRKEFLGN
;
A
#
# COMPACT_ATOMS: atom_id res chain seq x y z
N MET A 1 10.16 2.74 -8.64
CA MET A 1 9.21 3.61 -9.37
C MET A 1 9.88 4.82 -10.01
N ALA A 2 10.65 5.65 -9.28
CA ALA A 2 11.24 6.87 -9.81
C ALA A 2 12.13 6.68 -11.06
N GLU A 3 12.79 5.53 -11.18
CA GLU A 3 13.67 5.19 -12.31
C GLU A 3 12.91 4.83 -13.60
N VAL A 4 11.66 4.35 -13.47
CA VAL A 4 10.90 3.76 -14.59
C VAL A 4 9.63 4.55 -14.92
N PHE A 5 9.24 5.50 -14.07
CA PHE A 5 8.01 6.26 -14.24
C PHE A 5 8.15 7.70 -13.75
N ALA A 6 7.72 8.63 -14.60
CA ALA A 6 7.55 10.05 -14.25
C ALA A 6 6.08 10.44 -14.34
N ALA A 7 5.46 10.78 -13.20
CA ALA A 7 4.11 11.33 -13.17
C ALA A 7 4.04 12.61 -14.01
N ARG A 8 2.92 12.81 -14.72
CA ARG A 8 2.65 13.98 -15.58
C ARG A 8 2.49 15.26 -14.75
N TRP A 9 1.84 16.30 -15.27
CA TRP A 9 1.84 17.63 -14.62
C TRP A 9 1.16 17.66 -13.24
N VAL A 10 0.14 16.82 -12.99
CA VAL A 10 -0.63 16.81 -11.72
C VAL A 10 -0.38 15.54 -10.89
N LYS A 11 -0.26 15.70 -9.57
CA LYS A 11 -0.22 14.60 -8.59
C LYS A 11 -1.36 14.75 -7.58
N CYS A 12 -1.83 13.63 -7.06
CA CYS A 12 -2.77 13.57 -5.95
C CYS A 12 -2.08 12.92 -4.76
N LEU A 13 -2.22 13.51 -3.57
CA LEU A 13 -1.72 12.94 -2.32
C LEU A 13 -2.87 12.76 -1.33
N ASP A 14 -2.99 11.55 -0.82
CA ASP A 14 -3.93 11.17 0.23
C ASP A 14 -3.32 10.03 1.08
N LYS A 15 -4.16 9.32 1.82
CA LYS A 15 -3.80 8.19 2.66
C LYS A 15 -4.38 6.90 2.11
N SER A 16 -3.57 5.86 2.16
CA SER A 16 -3.95 4.48 1.88
C SER A 16 -3.99 3.68 3.19
N MET A 17 -4.80 2.63 3.21
CA MET A 17 -4.92 1.70 4.34
C MET A 17 -4.49 0.33 3.86
N SER A 18 -3.55 -0.29 4.57
CA SER A 18 -3.30 -1.72 4.46
C SER A 18 -4.12 -2.45 5.53
N ILE A 19 -4.78 -3.57 5.18
CA ILE A 19 -5.78 -4.27 6.00
C ILE A 19 -5.13 -5.21 7.02
N TRP A 20 -5.25 -4.90 8.32
CA TRP A 20 -4.63 -5.69 9.39
C TRP A 20 -5.63 -5.89 10.53
N THR A 21 -6.04 -7.14 10.76
CA THR A 21 -7.08 -7.48 11.75
C THR A 21 -6.53 -7.64 13.16
N ASN A 22 -5.25 -7.96 13.32
CA ASN A 22 -4.60 -8.17 14.62
C ASN A 22 -3.78 -6.95 15.04
N ARG A 23 -4.14 -6.32 16.17
CA ARG A 23 -3.43 -5.13 16.69
C ARG A 23 -2.11 -5.45 17.39
N TRP A 24 -1.89 -6.69 17.81
CA TRP A 24 -0.78 -7.05 18.71
C TRP A 24 0.49 -7.42 17.98
N THR A 25 0.39 -7.75 16.70
CA THR A 25 1.53 -8.13 15.87
C THR A 25 2.00 -6.98 14.98
N CYS A 26 1.38 -5.79 15.08
CA CYS A 26 1.50 -4.68 14.14
C CYS A 26 2.08 -3.40 14.76
N PRO A 27 3.29 -2.96 14.37
CA PRO A 27 3.72 -1.59 14.65
C PRO A 27 2.92 -0.61 13.79
N GLY A 28 2.45 0.51 14.37
CA GLY A 28 1.69 1.53 13.67
C GLY A 28 0.21 1.18 13.42
N TRP A 29 -0.34 0.22 14.18
CA TRP A 29 -1.75 -0.18 14.02
C TRP A 29 -2.70 0.97 14.35
N VAL A 30 -3.71 1.18 13.51
CA VAL A 30 -4.72 2.22 13.68
C VAL A 30 -6.14 1.73 13.41
N PHE A 31 -7.08 2.33 14.14
CA PHE A 31 -8.51 2.20 13.89
C PHE A 31 -9.07 3.47 13.22
N ARG A 32 -9.66 3.31 12.03
CA ARG A 32 -10.23 4.39 11.20
C ARG A 32 -11.67 4.07 10.81
N PRO A 33 -12.66 4.38 11.68
CA PRO A 33 -14.05 3.94 11.51
C PRO A 33 -14.76 4.39 10.23
N ARG A 34 -14.23 5.41 9.53
CA ARG A 34 -14.82 5.94 8.29
C ARG A 34 -14.27 5.29 7.02
N LYS A 35 -13.26 4.43 7.12
CA LYS A 35 -12.71 3.71 5.97
C LYS A 35 -13.45 2.37 5.81
N PRO A 36 -13.63 1.86 4.58
CA PRO A 36 -14.28 0.56 4.35
C PRO A 36 -13.62 -0.58 5.14
N TRP A 37 -12.29 -0.52 5.25
CA TRP A 37 -11.47 -1.39 6.08
C TRP A 37 -10.91 -0.58 7.25
N PRO A 38 -11.55 -0.63 8.44
CA PRO A 38 -11.25 0.31 9.50
C PRO A 38 -10.04 -0.10 10.35
N PHE A 39 -9.49 -1.30 10.20
CA PHE A 39 -8.37 -1.81 10.99
C PHE A 39 -7.17 -2.07 10.09
N GLY A 40 -6.01 -1.56 10.47
CA GLY A 40 -4.88 -1.64 9.57
C GLY A 40 -3.70 -0.76 9.93
N ASN A 41 -2.86 -0.56 8.94
CA ASN A 41 -1.77 0.39 8.96
C ASN A 41 -2.03 1.51 7.91
N GLU A 42 -1.71 2.75 8.27
CA GLU A 42 -1.85 3.89 7.35
C GLU A 42 -0.56 4.15 6.59
N TYR A 43 -0.71 4.48 5.31
CA TYR A 43 0.36 5.00 4.48
C TYR A 43 -0.06 6.35 3.93
N HIS A 44 0.88 7.29 3.87
CA HIS A 44 0.75 8.43 2.96
C HIS A 44 1.09 7.95 1.55
N SER A 45 0.29 8.31 0.56
CA SER A 45 0.46 7.84 -0.81
C SER A 45 0.33 8.97 -1.82
N ALA A 46 1.08 8.88 -2.91
CA ALA A 46 1.02 9.82 -4.01
C ALA A 46 0.80 9.09 -5.34
N CYS A 47 -0.21 9.54 -6.09
CA CYS A 47 -0.56 9.03 -7.41
C CYS A 47 -0.36 10.07 -8.49
N CYS A 48 0.00 9.63 -9.69
CA CYS A 48 -0.15 10.44 -10.91
C CYS A 48 -1.64 10.61 -11.17
N ALA A 49 -2.12 11.85 -11.18
CA ALA A 49 -3.56 12.09 -11.22
C ALA A 49 -4.19 11.88 -12.61
N LEU A 50 -3.37 11.65 -13.65
CA LEU A 50 -3.86 11.33 -14.99
C LEU A 50 -4.01 9.82 -15.22
N CYS A 51 -3.03 9.02 -14.82
CA CYS A 51 -3.03 7.58 -15.06
C CYS A 51 -3.36 6.73 -13.82
N GLY A 52 -3.46 7.34 -12.63
CA GLY A 52 -3.75 6.65 -11.38
C GLY A 52 -2.58 5.87 -10.77
N LEU A 53 -1.42 5.82 -11.42
CA LEU A 53 -0.26 5.08 -10.91
C LEU A 53 0.25 5.65 -9.60
N MET A 54 0.32 4.81 -8.56
CA MET A 54 0.90 5.14 -7.26
C MET A 54 2.42 5.05 -7.33
N PHE A 55 3.11 6.16 -7.20
CA PHE A 55 4.58 6.23 -7.40
C PHE A 55 5.37 6.45 -6.10
N SER A 56 4.70 6.87 -5.02
CA SER A 56 5.33 7.08 -3.72
C SER A 56 4.37 6.65 -2.61
N ILE A 57 4.92 5.96 -1.61
CA ILE A 57 4.25 5.65 -0.35
C ILE A 57 5.20 5.90 0.81
N GLU A 58 4.69 6.34 1.95
CA GLU A 58 5.45 6.47 3.19
C GLU A 58 4.60 5.96 4.36
N LEU A 59 5.17 5.05 5.16
CA LEU A 59 4.50 4.44 6.31
C LEU A 59 4.19 5.47 7.39
N VAL A 60 2.97 5.43 7.95
CA VAL A 60 2.60 6.23 9.12
C VAL A 60 2.95 5.47 10.39
N GLU A 61 4.20 5.58 10.82
CA GLU A 61 4.70 4.90 12.04
C GLU A 61 4.04 5.40 13.34
N GLY A 62 3.57 6.66 13.35
CA GLY A 62 2.86 7.23 14.49
C GLY A 62 3.71 7.29 15.76
N LYS A 63 3.19 6.74 16.87
CA LYS A 63 3.88 6.71 18.17
C LYS A 63 4.92 5.59 18.26
N ASP A 64 4.88 4.64 17.32
CA ASP A 64 5.71 3.43 17.35
C ASP A 64 7.03 3.62 16.60
N ARG A 65 7.29 4.83 16.05
CA ARG A 65 8.58 5.18 15.45
C ARG A 65 9.70 5.02 16.50
N PRO A 66 10.72 4.19 16.26
CA PRO A 66 11.82 4.01 17.21
C PRO A 66 12.58 5.31 17.46
N ALA A 67 12.84 5.64 18.73
CA ALA A 67 13.54 6.86 19.13
C ALA A 67 15.02 6.89 18.69
N GLN A 68 15.59 5.72 18.40
CA GLN A 68 16.96 5.56 17.92
C GLN A 68 17.12 5.95 16.44
N LEU A 69 16.01 6.05 15.70
CA LEU A 69 16.07 6.50 14.31
C LEU A 69 16.40 7.98 14.27
N ARG A 70 17.35 8.33 13.39
CA ARG A 70 17.68 9.72 13.09
C ARG A 70 16.43 10.46 12.59
N ASN A 71 16.47 11.78 12.72
CA ASN A 71 15.49 12.66 12.10
C ASN A 71 15.38 12.33 10.61
N GLN A 72 14.16 12.30 10.10
CA GLN A 72 13.93 12.07 8.69
C GLN A 72 14.43 13.29 7.90
N LYS A 73 14.71 13.05 6.62
CA LYS A 73 15.06 14.11 5.68
C LYS A 73 13.96 15.18 5.68
N TYR A 74 14.39 16.45 5.64
CA TYR A 74 13.53 17.64 5.67
C TYR A 74 12.76 17.90 6.98
N ASP A 75 13.07 17.22 8.09
CA ASP A 75 12.39 17.46 9.38
C ASP A 75 12.52 18.89 9.90
N ALA A 76 13.55 19.64 9.50
CA ALA A 76 13.70 21.07 9.80
C ALA A 76 12.52 21.93 9.30
N TYR A 77 11.82 21.48 8.25
CA TYR A 77 10.63 22.15 7.74
C TYR A 77 9.35 21.82 8.54
N GLY A 78 9.41 20.84 9.45
CA GLY A 78 8.30 20.35 10.26
C GLY A 78 7.65 19.10 9.65
N LYS A 79 6.85 18.38 10.44
CA LYS A 79 6.35 17.02 10.11
C LYS A 79 5.67 16.93 8.73
N THR A 80 4.63 17.72 8.48
CA THR A 80 3.88 17.68 7.21
C THR A 80 4.72 18.18 6.04
N ALA A 81 5.51 19.24 6.23
CA ALA A 81 6.36 19.78 5.17
C ALA A 81 7.45 18.78 4.77
N GLY A 82 8.12 18.18 5.76
CA GLY A 82 9.14 17.17 5.52
C GLY A 82 8.59 15.94 4.80
N LEU A 83 7.42 15.44 5.22
CA LEU A 83 6.70 14.36 4.54
C LEU A 83 6.44 14.68 3.06
N LEU A 84 5.82 15.83 2.77
CA LEU A 84 5.50 16.21 1.39
C LEU A 84 6.76 16.37 0.53
N LEU A 85 7.82 16.95 1.10
CA LEU A 85 9.11 17.09 0.40
C LEU A 85 9.77 15.74 0.10
N ARG A 86 9.75 14.79 1.03
CA ARG A 86 10.28 13.43 0.78
C ARG A 86 9.49 12.69 -0.30
N MET A 87 8.17 12.69 -0.18
CA MET A 87 7.30 11.97 -1.12
C MET A 87 7.34 12.52 -2.55
N LEU A 88 7.67 13.80 -2.71
CA LEU A 88 7.71 14.48 -4.00
C LEU A 88 9.12 14.87 -4.46
N GLU A 89 10.15 14.37 -3.78
CA GLU A 89 11.55 14.76 -4.03
C GLU A 89 11.96 14.53 -5.50
N THR A 90 11.51 13.43 -6.08
CA THR A 90 11.76 13.06 -7.48
C THR A 90 11.18 14.04 -8.51
N TYR A 91 10.36 14.99 -8.06
CA TYR A 91 9.70 16.00 -8.89
C TYR A 91 10.15 17.42 -8.57
N PHE A 92 11.25 17.60 -7.84
CA PHE A 92 11.73 18.93 -7.52
C PHE A 92 12.07 19.74 -8.77
N ALA A 93 11.89 21.06 -8.69
CA ALA A 93 12.09 22.03 -9.76
C ALA A 93 11.28 21.78 -11.04
N SER A 94 10.25 20.93 -10.99
CA SER A 94 9.48 20.57 -12.19
C SER A 94 8.31 21.52 -12.51
N GLY A 95 7.97 22.44 -11.61
CA GLY A 95 6.83 23.35 -11.79
C GLY A 95 5.47 22.64 -11.82
N ARG A 96 5.41 21.39 -11.34
CA ARG A 96 4.21 20.55 -11.37
C ARG A 96 3.26 20.87 -10.21
N TYR A 97 2.01 20.45 -10.33
CA TYR A 97 0.94 20.73 -9.36
C TYR A 97 0.62 19.51 -8.48
N ALA A 98 0.46 19.73 -7.17
CA ALA A 98 0.03 18.75 -6.20
C ALA A 98 -1.37 19.09 -5.64
N VAL A 99 -2.33 18.20 -5.85
CA VAL A 99 -3.65 18.24 -5.22
C VAL A 99 -3.58 17.51 -3.90
N LEU A 100 -3.87 18.21 -2.81
CA LEU A 100 -3.73 17.72 -1.44
C LEU A 100 -5.10 17.67 -0.75
N ASP A 101 -5.36 16.59 0.00
CA ASP A 101 -6.48 16.57 0.95
C ASP A 101 -6.25 17.56 2.10
N SER A 102 -7.35 17.91 2.77
CA SER A 102 -7.41 18.64 4.03
C SER A 102 -6.52 18.09 5.14
N GLY A 103 -6.17 16.79 5.13
CA GLY A 103 -5.17 16.21 6.02
C GLY A 103 -3.77 16.83 5.91
N PHE A 104 -3.44 17.45 4.76
CA PHE A 104 -2.14 18.07 4.48
C PHE A 104 -2.19 19.60 4.43
N CYS A 105 -3.32 20.21 4.80
CA CYS A 105 -3.54 21.65 4.72
C CYS A 105 -2.75 22.41 5.81
N VAL A 106 -1.45 22.61 5.58
CA VAL A 106 -0.52 23.34 6.44
C VAL A 106 0.23 24.36 5.62
N LEU A 107 0.09 25.66 5.94
CA LEU A 107 0.68 26.76 5.16
C LEU A 107 2.20 26.60 4.96
N LYS A 108 2.92 26.31 6.05
CA LYS A 108 4.38 26.07 5.99
C LYS A 108 4.75 24.93 5.02
N ALA A 109 3.92 23.89 4.94
CA ALA A 109 4.17 22.75 4.07
C ALA A 109 3.93 23.08 2.59
N ILE A 110 2.88 23.84 2.29
CA ILE A 110 2.56 24.29 0.93
C ILE A 110 3.61 25.29 0.43
N LEU A 111 4.05 26.21 1.29
CA LEU A 111 5.15 27.13 0.99
C LEU A 111 6.46 26.37 0.76
N ALA A 112 6.80 25.40 1.61
CA ALA A 112 8.02 24.60 1.46
C ALA A 112 8.03 23.80 0.14
N LEU A 113 6.88 23.26 -0.29
CA LEU A 113 6.77 22.61 -1.60
C LEU A 113 7.11 23.57 -2.75
N MET A 114 6.68 24.82 -2.67
CA MET A 114 7.01 25.83 -3.67
C MET A 114 8.47 26.25 -3.61
N THR A 115 8.98 26.59 -2.42
CA THR A 115 10.28 27.25 -2.26
C THR A 115 11.45 26.29 -2.26
N VAL A 116 11.29 25.10 -1.68
CA VAL A 116 12.30 24.04 -1.65
C VAL A 116 12.09 23.08 -2.83
N GLY A 117 10.83 22.70 -3.06
CA GLY A 117 10.49 21.70 -4.07
C GLY A 117 10.28 22.27 -5.48
N GLY A 118 10.04 23.57 -5.67
CA GLY A 118 9.65 24.09 -6.99
C GLY A 118 8.34 23.47 -7.52
N LEU A 119 7.44 23.10 -6.61
CA LEU A 119 6.14 22.49 -6.88
C LEU A 119 5.01 23.40 -6.41
N PHE A 120 4.00 23.58 -7.25
CA PHE A 120 2.76 24.23 -6.85
C PHE A 120 1.88 23.23 -6.12
N ALA A 121 1.10 23.70 -5.14
CA ALA A 121 0.14 22.84 -4.46
C ALA A 121 -1.17 23.57 -4.18
N GLY A 122 -2.24 22.78 -4.05
CA GLY A 122 -3.54 23.21 -3.56
C GLY A 122 -4.08 22.22 -2.55
N ALA A 123 -4.28 22.67 -1.31
CA ALA A 123 -4.85 21.87 -0.24
C ALA A 123 -6.24 22.36 0.14
N LEU A 124 -7.19 21.43 0.26
CA LEU A 124 -8.54 21.76 0.70
C LEU A 124 -8.52 22.26 2.16
N ILE A 125 -9.09 23.44 2.40
CA ILE A 125 -9.22 23.96 3.77
C ILE A 125 -10.50 23.39 4.37
N LYS A 126 -10.36 22.73 5.52
CA LYS A 126 -11.50 22.23 6.31
C LYS A 126 -11.38 22.69 7.76
N LYS A 127 -12.41 23.37 8.25
CA LYS A 127 -12.55 23.65 9.69
C LYS A 127 -12.85 22.35 10.43
N ARG A 128 -12.04 22.02 11.42
CA ARG A 128 -12.33 20.95 12.40
C ARG A 128 -12.84 21.60 13.68
N ARG A 129 -12.19 21.34 14.82
CA ARG A 129 -12.40 22.12 16.04
C ARG A 129 -11.95 23.57 15.87
N TYR A 130 -10.86 23.76 15.13
CA TYR A 130 -10.27 25.07 14.82
C TYR A 130 -10.03 25.20 13.32
N TRP A 131 -9.85 26.44 12.86
CA TRP A 131 -9.33 26.72 11.54
C TRP A 131 -7.86 26.30 11.45
N PRO A 132 -7.36 25.90 10.27
CA PRO A 132 -5.93 25.73 10.08
C PRO A 132 -5.19 27.01 10.46
N LEU A 133 -3.98 26.85 10.99
CA LEU A 133 -3.18 27.96 11.48
C LEU A 133 -3.00 29.02 10.37
N LEU A 134 -3.15 30.30 10.73
CA LEU A 134 -3.08 31.46 9.83
C LEU A 134 -4.17 31.56 8.75
N VAL A 135 -5.21 30.71 8.80
CA VAL A 135 -6.37 30.85 7.91
C VAL A 135 -7.43 31.76 8.55
N PRO A 136 -7.74 32.94 7.99
CA PRO A 136 -8.74 33.86 8.52
C PRO A 136 -10.16 33.41 8.14
N GLY A 137 -10.56 32.23 8.60
CA GLY A 137 -11.82 31.58 8.22
C GLY A 137 -13.09 32.42 8.44
N PRO A 138 -13.30 33.05 9.62
CA PRO A 138 -14.47 33.90 9.84
C PRO A 138 -14.56 35.07 8.85
N ALA A 139 -13.44 35.77 8.61
CA ALA A 139 -13.41 36.85 7.63
C ALA A 139 -13.72 36.37 6.20
N MET A 140 -13.32 35.14 5.85
CA MET A 140 -13.71 34.52 4.59
C MET A 140 -15.20 34.18 4.53
N ASP A 141 -15.79 33.70 5.64
CA ASP A 141 -17.23 33.43 5.72
C ASP A 141 -18.02 34.72 5.54
N ASP A 142 -17.66 35.78 6.26
CA ASP A 142 -18.31 37.10 6.18
C ASP A 142 -18.24 37.68 4.77
N ARG A 143 -17.08 37.61 4.13
CA ARG A 143 -16.85 38.09 2.76
C ARG A 143 -17.72 37.38 1.71
N PHE A 144 -18.10 36.13 1.98
CA PHE A 144 -18.90 35.30 1.07
C PHE A 144 -20.35 35.14 1.52
N ALA A 145 -20.77 35.83 2.59
CA ALA A 145 -22.13 35.74 3.10
C ALA A 145 -23.17 36.20 2.06
N THR A 146 -22.85 37.27 1.32
CA THR A 146 -23.75 37.93 0.35
C THR A 146 -23.52 37.53 -1.10
N LYS A 147 -22.52 36.70 -1.39
CA LYS A 147 -22.16 36.27 -2.75
C LYS A 147 -23.15 35.25 -3.31
N ALA A 148 -23.35 35.30 -4.62
CA ALA A 148 -24.12 34.28 -5.33
C ALA A 148 -23.35 32.96 -5.41
N VAL A 149 -24.08 31.84 -5.44
CA VAL A 149 -23.49 30.50 -5.60
C VAL A 149 -22.73 30.42 -6.92
N GLY A 150 -21.48 29.95 -6.84
CA GLY A 150 -20.55 29.90 -7.98
C GLY A 150 -19.61 31.08 -8.10
N GLU A 151 -19.82 32.18 -7.35
CA GLU A 151 -18.83 33.25 -7.29
C GLU A 151 -17.55 32.78 -6.62
N VAL A 152 -16.42 33.19 -7.22
CA VAL A 152 -15.08 32.84 -6.75
C VAL A 152 -14.27 34.11 -6.53
N GLU A 153 -13.52 34.16 -5.44
CA GLU A 153 -12.51 35.19 -5.21
C GLU A 153 -11.22 34.62 -4.65
N ALA A 154 -10.16 35.40 -4.85
CA ALA A 154 -8.84 35.15 -4.30
C ALA A 154 -8.61 36.05 -3.08
N ILE A 155 -8.09 35.47 -2.00
CA ILE A 155 -7.44 36.25 -0.94
C ILE A 155 -5.96 35.92 -0.99
N GLN A 156 -5.14 36.91 -1.35
CA GLN A 156 -3.70 36.75 -1.42
C GLN A 156 -3.10 37.02 -0.04
N GLY A 157 -2.22 36.11 0.38
CA GLY A 157 -1.29 36.32 1.47
C GLY A 157 0.14 36.37 0.97
N PHE A 158 1.05 36.82 1.82
CA PHE A 158 2.46 36.90 1.50
C PHE A 158 3.27 36.40 2.68
N ASP A 159 4.17 35.45 2.43
CA ASP A 159 5.15 35.04 3.42
C ASP A 159 6.42 35.88 3.27
N VAL A 160 6.68 36.72 4.27
CA VAL A 160 7.83 37.63 4.28
C VAL A 160 9.14 36.85 4.38
N ALA A 161 9.16 35.73 5.11
CA ALA A 161 10.39 34.97 5.34
C ALA A 161 10.90 34.29 4.06
N SER A 162 10.00 33.74 3.25
CA SER A 162 10.35 33.10 1.97
C SER A 162 10.10 33.97 0.74
N ASN A 163 9.69 35.23 0.92
CA ASN A 163 9.34 36.16 -0.16
C ASN A 163 8.38 35.56 -1.19
N THR A 164 7.39 34.78 -0.72
CA THR A 164 6.54 33.95 -1.58
C THR A 164 5.06 34.30 -1.36
N PRO A 165 4.31 34.64 -2.44
CA PRO A 165 2.88 34.80 -2.36
C PRO A 165 2.20 33.44 -2.21
N TYR A 166 1.08 33.44 -1.49
CA TYR A 166 0.16 32.31 -1.43
C TYR A 166 -1.27 32.82 -1.52
N PHE A 167 -2.20 31.91 -1.80
CA PHE A 167 -3.57 32.25 -2.07
C PHE A 167 -4.53 31.38 -1.26
N PHE A 168 -5.64 31.99 -0.87
CA PHE A 168 -6.85 31.29 -0.50
C PHE A 168 -7.86 31.49 -1.62
N TRP A 169 -8.08 30.45 -2.40
CA TRP A 169 -9.18 30.40 -3.35
C TRP A 169 -10.46 30.12 -2.56
N CYS A 170 -11.46 30.98 -2.69
CA CYS A 170 -12.75 30.85 -2.04
C CYS A 170 -13.86 30.83 -3.10
N MET A 171 -14.78 29.87 -3.01
CA MET A 171 -15.92 29.71 -3.91
C MET A 171 -17.19 29.57 -3.08
N LYS A 172 -18.23 30.34 -3.41
CA LYS A 172 -19.53 30.22 -2.77
C LYS A 172 -20.23 28.92 -3.20
N GLU A 173 -20.50 28.07 -2.23
CA GLU A 173 -21.42 26.93 -2.36
C GLU A 173 -22.78 27.31 -1.75
N SER A 174 -23.80 26.44 -1.89
CA SER A 174 -25.16 26.68 -1.38
C SER A 174 -25.17 27.06 0.10
N ASP A 175 -24.50 26.24 0.92
CA ASP A 175 -24.59 26.30 2.38
C ASP A 175 -23.26 26.63 3.06
N TYR A 176 -22.19 26.78 2.27
CA TYR A 176 -20.84 26.98 2.79
C TYR A 176 -19.96 27.68 1.76
N VAL A 177 -18.70 27.92 2.14
CA VAL A 177 -17.67 28.46 1.25
C VAL A 177 -16.59 27.42 1.10
N MET A 178 -16.40 26.94 -0.12
CA MET A 178 -15.34 25.99 -0.44
C MET A 178 -14.01 26.73 -0.59
N ARG A 179 -12.95 26.19 0.01
CA ARG A 179 -11.68 26.88 0.18
C ARG A 179 -10.50 26.00 -0.16
N ILE A 180 -9.53 26.56 -0.89
CA ILE A 180 -8.26 25.91 -1.21
C ILE A 180 -7.12 26.86 -0.83
N MET A 181 -6.20 26.39 0.00
CA MET A 181 -4.93 27.07 0.27
C MET A 181 -3.93 26.63 -0.79
N ALA A 182 -3.30 27.57 -1.50
CA ALA A 182 -2.47 27.24 -2.65
C ALA A 182 -1.28 28.17 -2.85
N THR A 183 -0.26 27.67 -3.55
CA THR A 183 0.84 28.48 -4.12
C THR A 183 0.70 28.67 -5.63
N GLY A 184 -0.34 28.11 -6.25
CA GLY A 184 -0.60 28.24 -7.69
C GLY A 184 -2.03 27.89 -8.09
N GLY A 185 -2.27 27.99 -9.40
CA GLY A 185 -3.58 27.84 -10.04
C GLY A 185 -4.32 29.17 -10.14
N SER A 186 -4.47 29.67 -11.36
CA SER A 186 -5.16 30.95 -11.61
C SER A 186 -6.68 30.77 -11.59
N LEU A 187 -7.40 31.80 -11.14
CA LEU A 187 -8.87 31.88 -11.21
C LEU A 187 -9.35 32.14 -12.64
N ILE A 188 -9.01 31.22 -13.55
CA ILE A 188 -9.41 31.25 -14.96
C ILE A 188 -10.35 30.09 -15.25
N THR A 189 -11.13 30.26 -16.32
CA THR A 189 -11.98 29.22 -16.90
C THR A 189 -11.56 29.04 -18.35
N ASP A 190 -11.67 27.81 -18.86
CA ASP A 190 -11.57 27.49 -20.28
C ASP A 190 -12.55 26.35 -20.62
N ASP A 191 -12.59 25.97 -21.89
CA ASP A 191 -13.54 24.98 -22.41
C ASP A 191 -13.36 23.57 -21.79
N THR A 192 -12.24 23.32 -21.12
CA THR A 192 -12.00 22.04 -20.43
C THR A 192 -12.60 22.01 -19.04
N CYS A 193 -12.94 23.16 -18.45
CA CYS A 193 -13.46 23.24 -17.08
C CYS A 193 -14.85 22.61 -16.96
N LYS A 194 -15.04 21.74 -15.97
CA LYS A 194 -16.33 21.09 -15.74
C LYS A 194 -17.39 22.11 -15.29
N ILE A 195 -18.61 21.99 -15.84
CA ILE A 195 -19.79 22.73 -15.36
C ILE A 195 -20.30 22.10 -14.06
N ALA A 196 -20.43 22.92 -13.03
CA ALA A 196 -21.07 22.57 -11.78
C ALA A 196 -22.56 22.90 -11.85
N HIS A 197 -23.38 22.04 -11.24
CA HIS A 197 -24.80 22.30 -11.01
C HIS A 197 -25.06 22.29 -9.50
N ARG A 198 -25.80 23.28 -9.01
CA ARG A 198 -26.14 23.44 -7.58
C ARG A 198 -27.60 23.80 -7.38
N GLY A 199 -28.21 23.21 -6.37
CA GLY A 199 -29.52 23.64 -5.88
C GLY A 199 -29.37 24.88 -4.99
N VAL A 200 -30.24 25.87 -5.18
CA VAL A 200 -30.32 27.09 -4.38
C VAL A 200 -31.79 27.33 -4.06
N GLY A 201 -32.22 26.85 -2.89
CA GLY A 201 -33.64 26.76 -2.56
C GLY A 201 -34.40 25.89 -3.56
N ALA A 202 -35.45 26.44 -4.19
CA ALA A 202 -36.22 25.75 -5.23
C ALA A 202 -35.57 25.81 -6.63
N ASN A 203 -34.52 26.61 -6.81
CA ASN A 203 -33.90 26.84 -8.12
C ASN A 203 -32.62 26.01 -8.31
N ARG A 204 -32.19 25.88 -9.56
CA ARG A 204 -30.89 25.29 -9.92
C ARG A 204 -30.03 26.33 -10.64
N VAL A 205 -28.80 26.48 -10.19
CA VAL A 205 -27.78 27.33 -10.85
C VAL A 205 -26.69 26.45 -11.45
N SER A 206 -26.06 26.95 -12.51
CA SER A 206 -24.92 26.30 -13.14
C SER A 206 -23.82 27.29 -13.48
N PHE A 207 -22.58 26.88 -13.27
CA PHE A 207 -21.41 27.72 -13.51
C PHE A 207 -20.19 26.83 -13.83
N PRO A 208 -19.23 27.30 -14.64
CA PRO A 208 -17.97 26.59 -14.83
C PRO A 208 -17.12 26.66 -13.57
N TYR A 209 -16.49 25.55 -13.18
CA TYR A 209 -15.45 25.62 -12.16
C TYR A 209 -14.24 26.41 -12.68
N MET A 210 -13.70 27.31 -11.84
CA MET A 210 -12.37 27.86 -12.07
C MET A 210 -11.30 26.79 -11.82
N LYS A 211 -10.14 26.92 -12.50
CA LYS A 211 -9.10 25.89 -12.55
C LYS A 211 -8.72 25.24 -11.21
N PRO A 212 -8.51 25.97 -10.09
CA PRO A 212 -8.16 25.32 -8.83
C PRO A 212 -9.23 24.32 -8.35
N TYR A 213 -10.51 24.64 -8.54
CA TYR A 213 -11.64 23.77 -8.18
C TYR A 213 -11.82 22.64 -9.18
N ASP A 214 -11.72 22.93 -10.48
CA ASP A 214 -11.78 21.91 -11.51
C ASP A 214 -10.69 20.85 -11.30
N TRP A 215 -9.44 21.28 -11.12
CA TRP A 215 -8.31 20.38 -10.83
C TRP A 215 -8.53 19.60 -9.55
N HIS A 216 -8.96 20.27 -8.46
CA HIS A 216 -9.22 19.58 -7.21
C HIS A 216 -10.28 18.48 -7.39
N PHE A 217 -11.46 18.79 -7.94
CA PHE A 217 -12.52 17.79 -8.09
C PHE A 217 -12.17 16.70 -9.09
N ARG A 218 -11.45 17.03 -10.17
CA ARG A 218 -11.03 16.09 -11.21
C ARG A 218 -9.94 15.13 -10.74
N TYR A 219 -9.10 15.51 -9.80
CA TYR A 219 -7.90 14.73 -9.48
C TYR A 219 -7.78 14.29 -8.03
N ARG A 220 -8.58 14.83 -7.09
CA ARG A 220 -8.49 14.50 -5.65
C ARG A 220 -8.73 13.03 -5.30
N HIS A 221 -9.32 12.26 -6.21
CA HIS A 221 -9.77 10.89 -5.95
C HIS A 221 -8.78 9.84 -6.45
N SER A 222 -7.67 10.20 -7.10
CA SER A 222 -6.78 9.21 -7.72
C SER A 222 -6.19 8.21 -6.73
N VAL A 223 -5.89 8.63 -5.49
CA VAL A 223 -5.42 7.72 -4.44
C VAL A 223 -6.57 6.83 -3.93
N ASP A 224 -7.77 7.39 -3.75
CA ASP A 224 -8.94 6.63 -3.33
C ASP A 224 -9.39 5.61 -4.39
N ASP A 225 -9.31 5.95 -5.68
CA ASP A 225 -9.58 5.03 -6.79
C ASP A 225 -8.59 3.87 -6.80
N HIS A 226 -7.30 4.16 -6.59
CA HIS A 226 -6.28 3.12 -6.47
C HIS A 226 -6.54 2.22 -5.25
N ASN A 227 -6.92 2.81 -4.11
CA ASN A 227 -7.36 2.09 -2.92
C ASN A 227 -8.52 1.14 -3.22
N ASN A 228 -9.55 1.65 -3.89
CA ASN A 228 -10.71 0.86 -4.27
C ASN A 228 -10.34 -0.32 -5.18
N LEU A 229 -9.37 -0.14 -6.10
CA LEU A 229 -8.92 -1.20 -6.98
C LEU A 229 -8.18 -2.32 -6.22
N HIS A 230 -7.21 -1.99 -5.37
CA HIS A 230 -6.43 -3.05 -4.71
C HIS A 230 -7.23 -3.74 -3.58
N HIS A 231 -8.24 -3.07 -3.01
CA HIS A 231 -9.19 -3.68 -2.08
C HIS A 231 -10.33 -4.43 -2.77
N SER A 232 -10.48 -4.34 -4.09
CA SER A 232 -11.55 -5.03 -4.82
C SER A 232 -11.36 -6.55 -4.81
N LEU A 233 -12.43 -7.28 -4.52
CA LEU A 233 -12.41 -8.74 -4.42
C LEU A 233 -12.33 -9.39 -5.81
N PRO A 234 -11.51 -10.45 -5.98
CA PRO A 234 -10.61 -11.04 -4.98
C PRO A 234 -9.35 -10.18 -4.79
N SER A 235 -9.12 -9.69 -3.57
CA SER A 235 -7.95 -8.86 -3.23
C SER A 235 -6.84 -9.70 -2.61
N ILE A 236 -5.58 -9.33 -2.83
CA ILE A 236 -4.43 -10.04 -2.26
C ILE A 236 -4.48 -10.00 -0.73
N GLU A 237 -4.65 -8.82 -0.15
CA GLU A 237 -4.76 -8.62 1.31
C GLU A 237 -5.99 -9.31 1.92
N GLY A 238 -7.06 -9.52 1.14
CA GLY A 238 -8.25 -10.23 1.60
C GLY A 238 -8.16 -11.76 1.46
N SER A 239 -7.32 -12.27 0.55
CA SER A 239 -7.20 -13.70 0.26
C SER A 239 -6.08 -14.38 1.04
N TRP A 240 -4.98 -13.67 1.29
CA TRP A 240 -3.83 -14.21 2.02
C TRP A 240 -3.87 -13.81 3.49
N THR A 241 -4.58 -14.57 4.31
CA THR A 241 -4.64 -14.30 5.76
C THR A 241 -3.33 -14.64 6.46
N THR A 242 -2.81 -13.73 7.27
CA THR A 242 -1.58 -13.92 8.05
C THR A 242 -1.60 -13.08 9.33
N ASP A 243 -0.94 -13.56 10.38
CA ASP A 243 -0.68 -12.79 11.61
C ASP A 243 0.71 -12.13 11.61
N GLN A 244 1.54 -12.41 10.61
CA GLN A 244 2.89 -11.86 10.51
C GLN A 244 2.86 -10.49 9.82
N TRP A 245 3.24 -9.44 10.53
CA TRP A 245 3.20 -8.08 9.99
C TRP A 245 4.04 -7.87 8.73
N ALA A 246 5.20 -8.53 8.63
CA ALA A 246 6.07 -8.44 7.46
C ALA A 246 5.36 -8.94 6.20
N LEU A 247 4.56 -10.01 6.34
CA LEU A 247 3.73 -10.52 5.25
C LEU A 247 2.57 -9.59 4.92
N CYS A 248 1.95 -8.91 5.91
CA CYS A 248 0.93 -7.90 5.62
C CYS A 248 1.50 -6.72 4.81
N VAL A 249 2.69 -6.23 5.18
CA VAL A 249 3.38 -5.17 4.40
C VAL A 249 3.70 -5.67 3.00
N PHE A 250 4.20 -6.90 2.87
CA PHE A 250 4.49 -7.50 1.57
C PHE A 250 3.25 -7.63 0.70
N GLN A 251 2.13 -8.09 1.25
CA GLN A 251 0.83 -8.17 0.56
C GLN A 251 0.37 -6.81 0.05
N PHE A 252 0.50 -5.76 0.87
CA PHE A 252 0.16 -4.40 0.44
C PHE A 252 1.03 -3.91 -0.72
N LEU A 253 2.34 -4.16 -0.66
CA LEU A 253 3.26 -3.82 -1.75
C LEU A 253 2.93 -4.61 -3.04
N LEU A 254 2.58 -5.89 -2.92
CA LEU A 254 2.11 -6.70 -4.05
C LEU A 254 0.80 -6.16 -4.63
N ALA A 255 -0.15 -5.81 -3.77
CA ALA A 255 -1.45 -5.27 -4.19
C ALA A 255 -1.29 -3.93 -4.92
N ILE A 256 -0.40 -3.05 -4.44
CA ILE A 256 -0.05 -1.82 -5.15
C ILE A 256 0.60 -2.13 -6.50
N SER A 257 1.52 -3.09 -6.54
CA SER A 257 2.26 -3.46 -7.75
C SER A 257 1.33 -4.05 -8.82
N GLU A 258 0.39 -4.91 -8.43
CA GLU A 258 -0.66 -5.47 -9.29
C GLU A 258 -1.50 -4.34 -9.92
N VAL A 259 -2.04 -3.44 -9.10
CA VAL A 259 -2.88 -2.35 -9.58
C VAL A 259 -2.08 -1.36 -10.42
N ASN A 260 -0.83 -1.07 -10.06
CA ASN A 260 0.05 -0.25 -10.89
C ASN A 260 0.31 -0.90 -12.25
N CYS A 261 0.54 -2.21 -12.30
CA CYS A 261 0.70 -2.93 -13.56
C CYS A 261 -0.58 -2.81 -14.41
N TYR A 262 -1.74 -3.09 -13.82
CA TYR A 262 -3.03 -2.94 -14.51
C TYR A 262 -3.25 -1.53 -15.06
N LEU A 263 -3.04 -0.50 -14.24
CA LEU A 263 -3.22 0.91 -14.64
C LEU A 263 -2.19 1.34 -15.69
N ALA A 264 -0.97 0.80 -15.64
CA ALA A 264 0.04 1.06 -16.66
C ALA A 264 -0.37 0.48 -18.02
N PHE A 265 -0.80 -0.79 -18.06
CA PHE A 265 -1.33 -1.39 -19.29
C PHE A 265 -2.55 -0.62 -19.81
N LYS A 266 -3.49 -0.29 -18.92
CA LYS A 266 -4.69 0.48 -19.25
C LYS A 266 -4.39 1.86 -19.83
N TYR A 267 -3.33 2.53 -19.37
CA TYR A 267 -3.02 3.88 -19.81
C TYR A 267 -2.09 3.93 -21.02
N PHE A 268 -1.16 2.97 -21.14
CA PHE A 268 -0.07 3.02 -22.13
C PHE A 268 -0.16 1.97 -23.23
N VAL A 269 -0.96 0.91 -23.07
CA VAL A 269 -0.93 -0.27 -23.96
C VAL A 269 -2.29 -0.55 -24.58
N TRP A 270 -3.37 -0.54 -23.78
CA TRP A 270 -4.71 -0.84 -24.28
C TRP A 270 -5.43 0.41 -24.77
N ASP A 271 -5.97 0.34 -25.99
CA ASP A 271 -6.73 1.43 -26.59
C ASP A 271 -8.23 1.32 -26.28
N GLU A 272 -8.94 0.34 -26.88
CA GLU A 272 -10.41 0.27 -26.80
C GLU A 272 -10.94 -0.87 -25.91
N THR A 273 -10.33 -2.07 -26.00
CA THR A 273 -10.74 -3.23 -25.21
C THR A 273 -9.86 -3.38 -23.97
N VAL A 274 -10.26 -2.70 -22.90
CA VAL A 274 -9.60 -2.78 -21.59
C VAL A 274 -10.17 -3.95 -20.79
N PRO A 275 -9.37 -4.98 -20.43
CA PRO A 275 -9.81 -6.04 -19.55
C PRO A 275 -10.28 -5.48 -18.22
N THR A 276 -11.27 -6.11 -17.60
CA THR A 276 -11.57 -5.86 -16.18
C THR A 276 -10.37 -6.24 -15.31
N LEU A 277 -10.29 -5.69 -14.09
CA LEU A 277 -9.21 -6.04 -13.16
C LEU A 277 -9.16 -7.55 -12.86
N VAL A 278 -10.32 -8.22 -12.80
CA VAL A 278 -10.40 -9.68 -12.58
C VAL A 278 -9.84 -10.45 -13.77
N GLU A 279 -10.14 -10.04 -15.00
CA GLU A 279 -9.55 -10.66 -16.21
C GLU A 279 -8.04 -10.44 -16.25
N PHE A 280 -7.59 -9.21 -15.98
CA PHE A 280 -6.17 -8.90 -15.87
C PHE A 280 -5.47 -9.78 -14.84
N ARG A 281 -6.05 -9.96 -13.65
CA ARG A 281 -5.53 -10.86 -12.61
C ARG A 281 -5.34 -12.29 -13.11
N ARG A 282 -6.27 -12.81 -13.90
CA ARG A 282 -6.16 -14.15 -14.49
C ARG A 282 -5.01 -14.22 -15.49
N TYR A 283 -4.84 -13.20 -16.34
CA TYR A 283 -3.71 -13.14 -17.27
C TYR A 283 -2.38 -13.02 -16.55
N LEU A 284 -2.30 -12.15 -15.54
CA LEU A 284 -1.10 -11.96 -14.73
C LEU A 284 -0.72 -13.25 -14.00
N ALA A 285 -1.69 -13.95 -13.39
CA ALA A 285 -1.45 -15.22 -12.73
C ALA A 285 -0.86 -16.26 -13.70
N TRP A 286 -1.44 -16.41 -14.89
CA TRP A 286 -0.91 -17.32 -15.91
C TRP A 286 0.49 -16.93 -16.40
N ALA A 287 0.75 -15.62 -16.55
CA ALA A 287 2.07 -15.12 -16.94
C ALA A 287 3.12 -15.35 -15.86
N LEU A 288 2.75 -15.27 -14.59
CA LEU A 288 3.64 -15.56 -13.46
C LEU A 288 3.91 -17.07 -13.30
N ILE A 289 2.88 -17.92 -13.46
CA ILE A 289 3.03 -19.39 -13.41
C ILE A 289 3.94 -19.88 -14.54
N ASN A 290 3.76 -19.35 -15.75
CA ASN A 290 4.55 -19.72 -16.92
C ASN A 290 5.70 -18.73 -17.18
N ASN A 291 6.24 -18.11 -16.14
CA ASN A 291 7.22 -17.05 -16.29
C ASN A 291 8.58 -17.64 -16.76
N PRO A 292 9.00 -17.38 -18.01
CA PRO A 292 10.25 -17.96 -18.53
C PRO A 292 11.50 -17.39 -17.84
N LEU A 293 11.37 -16.25 -17.13
CA LEU A 293 12.46 -15.64 -16.38
C LEU A 293 12.75 -16.41 -15.08
N ILE A 294 11.80 -17.20 -14.56
CA ILE A 294 12.05 -18.04 -13.37
C ILE A 294 12.98 -19.21 -13.73
N SER A 295 13.03 -19.62 -15.00
CA SER A 295 13.93 -20.69 -15.47
C SER A 295 15.34 -20.19 -15.84
N ALA A 296 15.59 -18.88 -15.83
CA ALA A 296 16.83 -18.28 -16.33
C ALA A 296 17.63 -17.50 -15.28
N VAL A 297 17.09 -17.36 -14.06
CA VAL A 297 17.81 -16.81 -12.91
C VAL A 297 18.12 -18.00 -12.00
N ASP A 298 19.22 -18.66 -12.35
CA ASP A 298 20.12 -19.41 -11.45
C ASP A 298 19.45 -20.47 -10.53
N GLU A 299 19.67 -21.79 -10.70
CA GLU A 299 20.94 -22.49 -10.34
C GLU A 299 22.05 -21.59 -9.74
N GLU A 300 21.67 -20.64 -8.90
CA GLU A 300 22.59 -19.90 -8.05
C GLU A 300 22.79 -20.88 -6.91
N ASP A 301 24.05 -21.27 -6.70
CA ASP A 301 24.50 -22.09 -5.58
C ASP A 301 23.98 -21.49 -4.26
N PHE A 302 22.73 -21.79 -3.92
CA PHE A 302 22.30 -21.93 -2.55
C PHE A 302 23.20 -23.04 -2.02
N GLU A 303 24.32 -22.67 -1.40
CA GLU A 303 24.90 -23.44 -0.30
C GLU A 303 23.69 -23.80 0.57
N PRO A 304 23.25 -25.07 0.55
CA PRO A 304 21.98 -25.40 1.16
C PRO A 304 22.17 -25.19 2.65
N GLU A 305 21.61 -24.11 3.18
CA GLU A 305 21.12 -24.15 4.55
C GLU A 305 20.20 -25.36 4.58
N THR A 306 20.70 -26.43 5.18
CA THR A 306 20.11 -27.77 5.19
C THR A 306 18.70 -27.74 5.75
N PHE A 307 17.74 -27.36 4.93
CA PHE A 307 16.36 -27.75 5.05
C PHE A 307 16.25 -29.05 4.25
N ASN A 308 16.06 -30.15 4.98
CA ASN A 308 15.85 -31.49 4.43
C ASN A 308 14.64 -31.48 3.47
N GLU A 309 14.89 -31.17 2.20
CA GLU A 309 14.08 -31.67 1.09
C GLU A 309 14.18 -33.19 1.11
N GLY A 310 13.06 -33.87 1.38
CA GLY A 310 12.74 -35.18 0.80
C GLY A 310 13.77 -36.31 0.82
N VAL A 311 14.84 -36.26 1.62
CA VAL A 311 15.80 -37.36 1.68
C VAL A 311 15.11 -38.50 2.41
N HIS A 312 14.60 -39.47 1.67
CA HIS A 312 14.11 -40.73 2.21
C HIS A 312 15.30 -41.69 2.40
N ASP A 313 16.06 -41.52 3.48
CA ASP A 313 17.19 -42.36 3.82
C ASP A 313 16.94 -43.18 5.09
N ILE A 314 17.68 -44.28 5.24
CA ILE A 314 17.60 -45.18 6.37
C ILE A 314 18.46 -44.63 7.49
N ALA A 315 17.82 -44.12 8.53
CA ALA A 315 18.49 -43.75 9.76
C ALA A 315 18.18 -44.73 10.89
N THR A 316 19.10 -44.80 11.85
CA THR A 316 18.98 -45.65 13.05
C THR A 316 18.80 -44.74 14.27
N ALA A 317 17.78 -45.01 15.09
CA ALA A 317 17.51 -44.18 16.26
C ALA A 317 18.65 -44.26 17.29
N PRO A 318 18.89 -43.17 18.07
CA PRO A 318 19.95 -43.11 19.07
C PRO A 318 19.73 -44.13 20.21
N ASN A 319 20.75 -44.30 21.04
CA ASN A 319 20.65 -45.22 22.18
C ASN A 319 19.54 -44.78 23.14
N HIS A 320 18.82 -45.75 23.70
CA HIS A 320 17.68 -45.53 24.59
C HIS A 320 16.51 -44.76 23.96
N ALA A 321 16.44 -44.60 22.64
CA ALA A 321 15.33 -43.91 21.98
C ALA A 321 13.97 -44.59 22.27
N SER A 322 13.01 -43.81 22.78
CA SER A 322 11.62 -44.21 23.02
C SER A 322 10.62 -43.58 22.05
N GLY A 323 10.97 -42.44 21.46
CA GLY A 323 10.16 -41.75 20.46
C GLY A 323 10.77 -40.44 19.99
N TYR A 324 10.05 -39.71 19.12
CA TYR A 324 10.47 -38.42 18.60
C TYR A 324 9.33 -37.40 18.77
N ARG A 325 9.61 -36.26 19.43
CA ARG A 325 8.64 -35.21 19.74
C ARG A 325 9.34 -33.85 19.75
N ASN A 326 8.65 -32.77 19.38
CA ASN A 326 9.21 -31.41 19.40
C ASN A 326 10.58 -31.27 18.69
N ARG A 327 10.73 -31.95 17.55
CA ARG A 327 11.97 -31.99 16.75
C ARG A 327 13.19 -32.59 17.48
N SER A 328 12.98 -33.42 18.52
CA SER A 328 14.05 -34.10 19.25
C SER A 328 13.71 -35.55 19.62
N TRP A 329 14.75 -36.36 19.83
CA TRP A 329 14.62 -37.73 20.31
C TRP A 329 14.36 -37.75 21.83
N VAL A 330 13.35 -38.51 22.23
CA VAL A 330 13.13 -38.88 23.63
C VAL A 330 13.92 -40.17 23.87
N CYS A 331 14.85 -40.15 24.82
CA CYS A 331 15.81 -41.24 25.06
C CYS A 331 15.60 -41.91 26.44
N GLU A 332 14.41 -42.46 26.68
CA GLU A 332 13.99 -43.02 27.98
C GLU A 332 13.79 -44.55 27.97
N ALA A 333 14.13 -45.24 26.89
CA ALA A 333 13.97 -46.69 26.79
C ALA A 333 14.95 -47.43 27.72
N GLN A 334 14.47 -48.48 28.39
CA GLN A 334 15.27 -49.28 29.32
C GLN A 334 16.46 -49.97 28.63
N GLN A 335 16.28 -50.43 27.39
CA GLN A 335 17.32 -51.10 26.63
C GLN A 335 18.12 -50.11 25.76
N ARG A 336 19.46 -50.24 25.76
CA ARG A 336 20.38 -49.42 24.96
C ARG A 336 20.03 -49.42 23.47
N HIS A 337 19.61 -50.57 22.93
CA HIS A 337 19.22 -50.75 21.53
C HIS A 337 17.79 -51.27 21.41
N GLN A 338 16.86 -50.60 22.11
CA GLN A 338 15.44 -50.94 22.08
C GLN A 338 14.91 -50.99 20.64
N GLN A 339 14.19 -52.07 20.32
CA GLN A 339 13.52 -52.23 19.03
C GLN A 339 12.01 -52.15 19.19
N TYR A 340 11.33 -51.69 18.14
CA TYR A 340 9.89 -51.51 18.05
C TYR A 340 9.33 -52.28 16.85
N HIS A 341 8.04 -52.62 16.89
CA HIS A 341 7.39 -53.21 15.72
C HIS A 341 7.33 -52.18 14.58
N CYS A 342 7.69 -52.63 13.38
CA CYS A 342 7.50 -51.85 12.17
C CYS A 342 6.03 -51.46 12.04
N LYS A 343 5.76 -50.18 11.81
CA LYS A 343 4.40 -49.63 11.73
C LYS A 343 3.70 -49.89 10.39
N TRP A 344 4.38 -50.51 9.42
CA TRP A 344 3.78 -50.88 8.15
C TRP A 344 2.74 -51.99 8.34
N GLN A 345 1.57 -51.84 7.70
CA GLN A 345 0.45 -52.77 7.88
C GLN A 345 0.87 -54.20 7.50
N GLY A 346 0.64 -55.15 8.41
CA GLY A 346 0.97 -56.56 8.22
C GLY A 346 2.44 -56.92 8.44
N CYS A 347 3.30 -55.98 8.86
CA CYS A 347 4.69 -56.28 9.18
C CYS A 347 4.88 -56.65 10.66
N SER A 348 5.55 -57.78 10.92
CA SER A 348 5.88 -58.23 12.29
C SER A 348 7.34 -57.95 12.69
N VAL A 349 8.16 -57.41 11.77
CA VAL A 349 9.60 -57.19 11.98
C VAL A 349 9.82 -56.14 13.07
N ARG A 350 10.75 -56.43 13.98
CA ARG A 350 11.25 -55.47 14.96
C ARG A 350 12.44 -54.70 14.42
N THR A 351 12.45 -53.39 14.66
CA THR A 351 13.46 -52.47 14.13
C THR A 351 13.63 -51.26 15.02
N ARG A 352 14.78 -50.60 14.90
CA ARG A 352 15.05 -49.26 15.45
C ARG A 352 15.36 -48.25 14.34
N ASN A 353 15.05 -48.62 13.11
CA ASN A 353 15.29 -47.81 11.93
C ASN A 353 14.04 -46.99 11.61
N TYR A 354 14.25 -45.90 10.90
CA TYR A 354 13.22 -44.95 10.49
C TYR A 354 13.63 -44.25 9.19
N CYS A 355 12.67 -43.69 8.46
CA CYS A 355 12.96 -42.76 7.37
C CYS A 355 13.35 -41.40 7.98
N THR A 356 14.45 -40.80 7.55
CA THR A 356 14.86 -39.43 7.91
C THR A 356 13.75 -38.39 7.74
N CYS A 357 12.85 -38.61 6.78
CA CYS A 357 11.66 -37.81 6.52
C CYS A 357 10.56 -37.91 7.60
N THR A 358 10.49 -39.00 8.36
CA THR A 358 9.49 -39.23 9.42
C THR A 358 10.11 -39.81 10.70
N PRO A 359 10.93 -39.05 11.44
CA PRO A 359 11.53 -39.52 12.69
C PRO A 359 10.47 -39.95 13.72
N GLY A 360 10.71 -41.08 14.40
CA GLY A 360 9.76 -41.69 15.34
C GLY A 360 8.66 -42.57 14.71
N TYR A 361 8.63 -42.70 13.38
CA TYR A 361 7.83 -43.70 12.67
C TYR A 361 8.70 -44.92 12.32
N TRP A 362 8.57 -45.98 13.13
CA TRP A 362 9.43 -47.18 13.04
C TRP A 362 9.17 -47.99 11.77
N LEU A 363 10.17 -48.09 10.90
CA LEU A 363 10.09 -48.83 9.64
C LEU A 363 11.33 -49.71 9.47
N CYS A 364 11.12 -50.98 9.07
CA CYS A 364 12.25 -51.83 8.73
C CYS A 364 12.82 -51.41 7.36
N PRO A 365 14.09 -51.74 7.05
CA PRO A 365 14.75 -51.30 5.81
C PRO A 365 13.92 -51.50 4.53
N SER A 366 13.24 -52.64 4.39
CA SER A 366 12.39 -52.92 3.22
C SER A 366 11.16 -52.02 3.11
N HIS A 367 10.57 -51.61 4.24
CA HIS A 367 9.42 -50.70 4.25
C HIS A 367 9.82 -49.22 4.17
N ILE A 368 11.08 -48.87 4.49
CA ILE A 368 11.62 -47.53 4.21
C ILE A 368 11.73 -47.31 2.69
N VAL A 369 12.22 -48.30 1.94
CA VAL A 369 12.28 -48.23 0.47
C VAL A 369 10.87 -48.11 -0.14
N LYS A 370 9.91 -48.92 0.33
CA LYS A 370 8.51 -48.82 -0.16
C LYS A 370 7.88 -47.46 0.16
N HIS A 371 8.13 -46.93 1.35
CA HIS A 371 7.69 -45.59 1.73
C HIS A 371 8.25 -44.52 0.78
N ALA A 372 9.55 -44.54 0.52
CA ALA A 372 10.20 -43.63 -0.44
C ALA A 372 9.56 -43.72 -1.84
N MET A 373 9.36 -44.94 -2.35
CA MET A 373 8.73 -45.15 -3.66
C MET A 373 7.26 -44.66 -3.72
N MET A 374 6.52 -44.73 -2.60
CA MET A 374 5.14 -44.25 -2.54
C MET A 374 5.05 -42.72 -2.49
N GLU A 375 5.92 -42.06 -1.73
CA GLU A 375 5.93 -40.59 -1.67
C GLU A 375 6.37 -39.99 -3.01
N VAL A 376 7.40 -40.55 -3.65
CA VAL A 376 7.80 -40.17 -5.02
C VAL A 376 6.65 -40.34 -6.01
N ARG A 377 5.88 -41.44 -5.94
CA ARG A 377 4.71 -41.64 -6.82
C ARG A 377 3.59 -40.62 -6.60
N LYS A 378 3.38 -40.12 -5.37
CA LYS A 378 2.40 -39.08 -5.09
C LYS A 378 2.83 -37.74 -5.69
N GLU A 379 4.11 -37.42 -5.59
CA GLU A 379 4.68 -36.20 -6.19
C GLU A 379 4.53 -36.17 -7.71
N PHE A 380 4.74 -37.31 -8.39
CA PHE A 380 4.60 -37.38 -9.86
C PHE A 380 3.16 -37.51 -10.38
N LEU A 381 2.22 -38.02 -9.57
CA LEU A 381 0.85 -38.30 -10.03
C LEU A 381 -0.22 -37.34 -9.47
N GLY A 382 0.16 -36.37 -8.63
CA GLY A 382 -0.71 -35.26 -8.22
C GLY A 382 -2.02 -35.68 -7.56
N ASN A 383 -2.02 -36.74 -6.75
CA ASN A 383 -3.17 -37.17 -5.94
C ASN A 383 -2.93 -36.95 -4.45
#